data_AF-A0A3S0BGN9-F1
#
_entry.id   AF-A0A3S0BGN9-F1
#
_cell.length_a   1.000
_cell.length_b   1.000
_cell.length_c   1.000
_cell.angle_alpha   90.00
_cell.angle_beta   90.00
_cell.angle_gamma   90.00
#
_symmetry.space_group_name_H-M   'P 1'
#
loop_
_entity.id
_entity.type
_entity.pdbx_description
1 polymer ?
#
loop_
_entity_poly.entity_id
_entity_poly.type
_entity_poly.pdbx_seq_one_letter_code
_entity_poly.pdbx_strand_id
1 'polypeptide(L)'
;MGPTVAVACDRAPGPGRPASSVTAGPYPVGRPLGPGPVMDHDQIDHLRKHPAWSLLRANNAALVLSFLTSTYIDRSAGNISSPELVSRLDDHLFAVNQQLGEERYPRSAKDYLEEWADAEHGWLRRFYPPGSDEPHFDLTPAAEKAAAWVDGLGDRTFIGTESRLTMLIELLRQLV
;
A
#
# COMPACT_ATOMS: atom_id res chain seq x y z
N MET A 1 -5.69 -0.53 86.12
CA MET A 1 -6.67 -0.03 87.11
C MET A 1 -6.28 1.42 87.39
N GLY A 2 -7.12 2.39 87.02
CA GLY A 2 -6.81 3.83 87.08
C GLY A 2 -7.31 4.58 85.83
N PRO A 3 -8.23 5.57 85.93
CA PRO A 3 -9.10 5.98 84.82
C PRO A 3 -8.95 7.46 84.38
N THR A 4 -9.69 7.84 83.33
CA THR A 4 -10.35 9.14 83.06
C THR A 4 -9.50 10.44 82.98
N VAL A 5 -9.52 11.12 81.82
CA VAL A 5 -10.21 12.42 81.55
C VAL A 5 -9.78 12.99 80.19
N ALA A 6 -10.79 13.44 79.45
CA ALA A 6 -10.77 14.05 78.13
C ALA A 6 -10.25 15.51 78.12
N VAL A 7 -9.75 15.96 76.97
CA VAL A 7 -9.88 17.36 76.54
C VAL A 7 -10.26 17.38 75.07
N ALA A 8 -11.44 17.97 74.83
CA ALA A 8 -11.99 18.31 73.54
C ALA A 8 -11.21 19.45 72.87
N CYS A 9 -11.02 19.35 71.56
CA CYS A 9 -10.88 20.52 70.69
C CYS A 9 -11.89 20.37 69.56
N ASP A 10 -13.06 20.94 69.80
CA ASP A 10 -14.06 21.32 68.82
C ASP A 10 -13.50 22.44 67.93
N ARG A 11 -13.44 22.23 66.60
CA ARG A 11 -13.74 23.27 65.61
C ARG A 11 -13.90 22.72 64.20
N ALA A 12 -15.16 22.60 63.75
CA ALA A 12 -15.49 22.66 62.32
C ALA A 12 -15.43 24.13 61.84
N PRO A 13 -15.10 24.40 60.57
CA PRO A 13 -16.15 24.64 59.57
C PRO A 13 -15.75 24.04 58.20
N GLY A 14 -16.61 23.50 57.34
CA GLY A 14 -17.87 23.97 56.78
C GLY A 14 -18.05 23.24 55.42
N PRO A 15 -19.27 23.17 54.85
CA PRO A 15 -19.56 22.21 53.78
C PRO A 15 -19.14 22.70 52.39
N GLY A 16 -18.54 21.77 51.64
CA GLY A 16 -18.71 21.56 50.19
C GLY A 16 -18.76 22.78 49.27
N ARG A 17 -17.64 23.04 48.58
CA ARG A 17 -17.72 23.60 47.22
C ARG A 17 -18.39 22.58 46.30
N PRO A 18 -19.39 22.93 45.47
CA PRO A 18 -19.82 22.04 44.42
C PRO A 18 -18.69 21.89 43.40
N ALA A 19 -18.28 20.65 43.13
CA ALA A 19 -17.46 20.35 41.97
C ALA A 19 -18.25 20.76 40.74
N SER A 20 -17.74 21.74 39.99
CA SER A 20 -18.27 22.08 38.68
C SER A 20 -18.20 20.83 37.80
N SER A 21 -19.37 20.26 37.51
CA SER A 21 -19.56 19.28 36.46
C SER A 21 -19.22 19.95 35.12
N VAL A 22 -18.00 19.74 34.65
CA VAL A 22 -17.64 19.99 33.26
C VAL A 22 -18.35 18.91 32.44
N THR A 23 -19.47 19.29 31.82
CA THR A 23 -20.10 18.53 30.74
C THR A 23 -19.12 18.51 29.56
N ALA A 24 -18.38 17.40 29.42
CA ALA A 24 -17.59 17.14 28.23
C ALA A 24 -18.54 16.89 27.05
N GLY A 25 -18.47 17.76 26.04
CA GLY A 25 -19.18 17.59 24.77
C GLY A 25 -18.69 16.38 23.96
N PRO A 26 -19.39 16.02 22.86
CA PRO A 26 -19.25 14.75 22.16
C PRO A 26 -18.10 14.76 21.14
N TYR A 27 -16.90 15.15 21.56
CA TYR A 27 -15.72 14.97 20.73
C TYR A 27 -15.15 13.57 20.99
N PRO A 28 -15.00 12.70 19.97
CA PRO A 28 -14.24 11.47 20.15
C PRO A 28 -12.82 11.88 20.53
N VAL A 29 -12.42 11.52 21.75
CA VAL A 29 -11.05 11.71 22.25
C VAL A 29 -10.12 11.10 21.20
N GLY A 30 -9.35 11.97 20.54
CA GLY A 30 -8.37 11.57 19.54
C GLY A 30 -7.51 10.47 20.14
N ARG A 31 -7.44 9.34 19.43
CA ARG A 31 -6.60 8.19 19.79
C ARG A 31 -5.20 8.71 20.13
N PRO A 32 -4.63 8.40 21.30
CA PRO A 32 -3.24 8.77 21.56
C PRO A 32 -2.39 8.11 20.46
N LEU A 33 -1.68 8.93 19.71
CA LEU A 33 -0.70 8.51 18.72
C LEU A 33 0.50 7.96 19.51
N GLY A 34 0.35 6.75 20.04
CA GLY A 34 1.49 5.97 20.51
C GLY A 34 2.48 5.77 19.36
N PRO A 35 3.75 5.45 19.63
CA PRO A 35 4.64 4.98 18.57
C PRO A 35 3.88 3.90 17.81
N GLY A 36 3.74 4.08 16.49
CA GLY A 36 3.09 3.09 15.63
C GLY A 36 3.65 1.70 15.94
N PRO A 37 2.86 0.62 15.75
CA PRO A 37 3.26 -0.71 16.18
C PRO A 37 4.70 -0.98 15.73
N VAL A 38 5.61 -1.03 16.70
CA VAL A 38 7.01 -1.35 16.45
C VAL A 38 6.96 -2.79 15.96
N MET A 39 7.19 -2.97 14.66
CA MET A 39 7.15 -4.29 14.08
C MET A 39 8.33 -5.09 14.62
N ASP A 40 8.02 -6.21 15.24
CA ASP A 40 9.03 -7.11 15.77
C ASP A 40 9.72 -7.87 14.62
N HIS A 41 10.94 -8.33 14.86
CA HIS A 41 11.74 -9.04 13.85
C HIS A 41 10.97 -10.23 13.25
N ASP A 42 10.29 -11.00 14.09
CA ASP A 42 9.54 -12.20 13.66
C ASP A 42 8.34 -11.85 12.78
N GLN A 43 7.72 -10.68 13.01
CA GLN A 43 6.64 -10.17 12.15
C GLN A 43 7.19 -9.82 10.76
N ILE A 44 8.36 -9.18 10.70
CA ILE A 44 9.02 -8.85 9.44
C ILE A 44 9.49 -10.12 8.72
N ASP A 45 10.00 -11.11 9.44
CA ASP A 45 10.38 -12.41 8.86
C ASP A 45 9.18 -13.12 8.23
N HIS A 46 8.02 -13.06 8.88
CA HIS A 46 6.78 -13.57 8.30
C HIS A 46 6.36 -12.81 7.04
N LEU A 47 6.42 -11.47 7.05
CA LEU A 47 6.09 -10.63 5.88
C LEU A 47 7.02 -10.88 4.68
N ARG A 48 8.23 -11.38 4.90
CA ARG A 48 9.16 -11.73 3.81
C ARG A 48 8.63 -12.85 2.91
N LYS A 49 7.69 -13.67 3.40
CA LYS A 49 7.01 -14.71 2.61
C LYS A 49 5.90 -14.15 1.73
N HIS A 50 5.55 -12.87 1.88
CA HIS A 50 4.48 -12.26 1.10
C HIS A 50 4.89 -12.13 -0.39
N PRO A 51 4.03 -12.52 -1.35
CA PRO A 51 4.33 -12.46 -2.78
C PRO A 51 4.82 -11.10 -3.28
N ALA A 52 4.26 -10.01 -2.75
CA ALA A 52 4.70 -8.64 -3.05
C ALA A 52 6.19 -8.42 -2.73
N TRP A 53 6.69 -8.93 -1.60
CA TRP A 53 8.11 -8.81 -1.24
C TRP A 53 8.96 -9.66 -2.18
N SER A 54 8.51 -10.88 -2.49
CA SER A 54 9.19 -11.76 -3.45
C SER A 54 9.33 -11.10 -4.82
N LEU A 55 8.26 -10.44 -5.30
CA LEU A 55 8.24 -9.69 -6.57
C LEU A 55 9.29 -8.58 -6.57
N LEU A 56 9.35 -7.76 -5.52
CA LEU A 56 10.29 -6.65 -5.43
C LEU A 56 11.76 -7.11 -5.35
N ARG A 57 12.01 -8.35 -4.92
CA ARG A 57 13.35 -8.96 -4.86
C ARG A 57 13.72 -9.70 -6.15
N ALA A 58 12.77 -9.93 -7.05
CA ALA A 58 13.01 -10.73 -8.24
C ALA A 58 14.00 -10.05 -9.20
N ASN A 59 14.89 -10.82 -9.83
CA ASN A 59 15.89 -10.29 -10.76
C ASN A 59 15.25 -9.66 -12.02
N ASN A 60 14.05 -10.10 -12.37
CA ASN A 60 13.23 -9.58 -13.47
C ASN A 60 12.12 -8.64 -12.99
N ALA A 61 12.17 -8.12 -11.75
CA ALA A 61 11.14 -7.23 -11.20
C ALA A 61 10.81 -6.05 -12.12
N ALA A 62 11.81 -5.42 -12.75
CA ALA A 62 11.60 -4.32 -13.69
C ALA A 62 10.77 -4.72 -14.92
N LEU A 63 11.04 -5.90 -15.50
CA LEU A 63 10.28 -6.46 -16.62
C LEU A 63 8.84 -6.76 -16.19
N VAL A 64 8.69 -7.47 -15.06
CA VAL A 64 7.39 -7.88 -14.51
C VAL A 64 6.53 -6.64 -14.24
N LEU A 65 7.05 -5.67 -13.50
CA LEU A 65 6.31 -4.47 -13.10
C LEU A 65 5.95 -3.57 -14.27
N SER A 66 6.89 -3.35 -15.21
CA SER A 66 6.61 -2.54 -16.41
C SER A 66 5.53 -3.15 -17.28
N PHE A 67 5.53 -4.48 -17.44
CA PHE A 67 4.51 -5.19 -18.20
C PHE A 67 3.15 -5.23 -17.48
N LEU A 68 3.13 -5.61 -16.20
CA LEU A 68 1.88 -5.76 -15.46
C LEU A 68 1.17 -4.43 -15.23
N THR A 69 1.92 -3.36 -14.96
CA THR A 69 1.35 -2.01 -14.77
C THR A 69 0.72 -1.50 -16.07
N SER A 70 1.44 -1.59 -17.19
CA SER A 70 0.91 -1.16 -18.50
C SER A 70 -0.26 -2.00 -19.00
N THR A 71 -0.29 -3.29 -18.63
CA THR A 71 -1.34 -4.21 -19.09
C THR A 71 -2.60 -4.13 -18.24
N TYR A 72 -2.49 -4.15 -16.91
CA TYR A 72 -3.64 -4.24 -16.00
C TYR A 72 -4.03 -2.89 -15.40
N ILE A 73 -3.06 -2.06 -15.00
CA ILE A 73 -3.34 -0.81 -14.27
C ILE A 73 -3.73 0.29 -15.26
N ASP A 74 -2.88 0.58 -16.25
CA ASP A 74 -3.12 1.68 -17.20
C ASP A 74 -4.34 1.44 -18.09
N ARG A 75 -4.60 0.18 -18.45
CA ARG A 75 -5.74 -0.21 -19.29
C ARG A 75 -6.97 -0.59 -18.48
N SER A 76 -6.88 -0.64 -17.14
CA SER A 76 -7.91 -1.21 -16.26
C SER A 76 -8.43 -2.56 -16.79
N ALA A 77 -7.53 -3.36 -17.34
CA ALA A 77 -7.86 -4.66 -17.92
C ALA A 77 -7.90 -5.70 -16.80
N GLY A 78 -8.82 -6.63 -16.90
CA GLY A 78 -8.88 -7.84 -16.09
C GLY A 78 -9.39 -8.98 -16.95
N ASN A 79 -9.16 -10.21 -16.51
CA ASN A 79 -9.59 -11.43 -17.19
C ASN A 79 -9.08 -11.51 -18.64
N ILE A 80 -7.76 -11.54 -18.81
CA ILE A 80 -7.11 -11.63 -20.13
C ILE A 80 -6.83 -13.09 -20.45
N SER A 81 -7.14 -13.55 -21.67
CA SER A 81 -6.86 -14.93 -22.07
C SER A 81 -5.36 -15.19 -22.17
N SER A 82 -4.95 -16.44 -21.92
CA SER A 82 -3.57 -16.88 -22.05
C SER A 82 -2.92 -16.52 -23.39
N PRO A 83 -3.50 -16.84 -24.57
CA PRO A 83 -2.88 -16.51 -25.85
C PRO A 83 -2.75 -14.99 -26.07
N GLU A 84 -3.73 -14.21 -25.60
CA GLU A 84 -3.67 -12.75 -25.69
C GLU A 84 -2.56 -12.19 -24.79
N LEU A 85 -2.44 -12.67 -23.56
CA LEU A 85 -1.43 -12.20 -22.62
C LEU A 85 -0.01 -12.59 -23.06
N VAL A 86 0.16 -13.80 -23.61
CA VAL A 86 1.43 -14.27 -24.20
C VAL A 86 1.85 -13.34 -25.33
N SER A 87 0.96 -13.05 -26.27
CA SER A 87 1.24 -12.16 -27.41
C SER A 87 1.69 -10.77 -26.96
N ARG A 88 0.96 -10.17 -25.99
CA ARG A 88 1.33 -8.86 -25.43
C ARG A 88 2.70 -8.88 -24.75
N LEU A 89 3.04 -9.96 -24.05
CA LEU A 89 4.33 -10.06 -23.37
C LEU A 89 5.47 -10.31 -24.37
N ASP A 90 5.25 -11.07 -25.44
CA ASP A 90 6.24 -11.24 -26.51
C ASP A 90 6.59 -9.89 -27.16
N ASP A 91 5.58 -9.07 -27.48
CA ASP A 91 5.79 -7.71 -28.01
C ASP A 91 6.60 -6.83 -27.02
N HIS A 92 6.29 -6.93 -25.72
CA HIS A 92 6.99 -6.18 -24.67
C HIS A 92 8.44 -6.66 -24.50
N LEU A 93 8.67 -7.97 -24.49
CA LEU A 93 10.01 -8.57 -24.44
C LEU A 93 10.85 -8.15 -25.63
N PHE A 94 10.27 -8.16 -26.84
CA PHE A 94 10.94 -7.68 -28.05
C PHE A 94 11.36 -6.22 -27.91
N ALA A 95 10.45 -5.34 -27.47
CA ALA A 95 10.75 -3.92 -27.29
C ALA A 95 11.85 -3.67 -26.23
N VAL A 96 11.80 -4.39 -25.10
CA VAL A 96 12.78 -4.25 -24.02
C VAL A 96 14.16 -4.79 -24.42
N ASN A 97 14.22 -5.95 -25.07
CA ASN A 97 15.48 -6.53 -25.54
C ASN A 97 16.14 -5.64 -26.62
N GLN A 98 15.36 -5.00 -27.49
CA GLN A 98 15.88 -4.01 -28.46
C GLN A 98 16.56 -2.81 -27.78
N GLN A 99 16.10 -2.39 -26.59
CA GLN A 99 16.65 -1.24 -25.88
C GLN A 99 17.88 -1.58 -25.02
N LEU A 100 17.87 -2.74 -24.36
CA LEU A 100 18.90 -3.15 -23.40
C LEU A 100 20.08 -3.92 -24.00
N GLY A 101 19.98 -4.28 -25.28
CA GLY A 101 20.89 -5.19 -25.97
C GLY A 101 20.28 -6.58 -26.10
N GLU A 102 20.51 -7.23 -27.25
CA GLU A 102 19.93 -8.54 -27.58
C GLU A 102 20.15 -9.55 -26.44
N GLU A 103 19.10 -10.35 -26.17
CA GLU A 103 19.11 -11.47 -25.22
C GLU A 103 19.11 -11.16 -23.71
N ARG A 104 18.83 -9.93 -23.25
CA ARG A 104 18.68 -9.64 -21.81
C ARG A 104 17.63 -10.54 -21.13
N TYR A 105 16.54 -10.84 -21.84
CA TYR A 105 15.49 -11.76 -21.43
C TYR A 105 15.29 -12.84 -22.51
N PRO A 106 16.00 -13.99 -22.43
CA PRO A 106 16.04 -14.98 -23.52
C PRO A 106 14.93 -16.04 -23.45
N ARG A 107 14.12 -16.05 -22.38
CA ARG A 107 13.03 -17.04 -22.21
C ARG A 107 11.77 -16.60 -22.96
N SER A 108 10.89 -17.56 -23.27
CA SER A 108 9.62 -17.26 -23.94
C SER A 108 8.65 -16.52 -23.01
N ALA A 109 7.74 -15.72 -23.58
CA ALA A 109 6.68 -15.07 -22.79
C ALA A 109 5.85 -16.08 -21.99
N LYS A 110 5.55 -17.25 -22.57
CA LYS A 110 4.79 -18.31 -21.90
C LYS A 110 5.51 -18.80 -20.64
N ASP A 111 6.82 -19.05 -20.71
CA ASP A 111 7.60 -19.53 -19.55
C ASP A 111 7.59 -18.49 -18.42
N TYR A 112 7.68 -17.20 -18.77
CA TYR A 112 7.57 -16.12 -17.78
C TYR A 112 6.18 -16.09 -17.13
N LEU A 113 5.10 -16.17 -17.91
CA LEU A 113 3.73 -16.13 -17.37
C LEU A 113 3.40 -17.33 -16.49
N GLU A 114 3.87 -18.53 -16.86
CA GLU A 114 3.74 -19.72 -16.02
C GLU A 114 4.48 -19.53 -14.69
N GLU A 115 5.74 -19.09 -14.73
CA GLU A 115 6.52 -18.81 -13.51
C GLU A 115 5.83 -17.76 -12.61
N TRP A 116 5.28 -16.70 -13.19
CA TRP A 116 4.61 -15.64 -12.42
C TRP A 116 3.30 -16.09 -11.80
N ALA A 117 2.65 -17.10 -12.39
CA ALA A 117 1.41 -17.70 -11.90
C ALA A 117 1.62 -18.90 -10.97
N ASP A 118 2.86 -19.40 -10.85
CA ASP A 118 3.20 -20.49 -9.95
C ASP A 118 2.92 -20.13 -8.49
N ALA A 119 2.63 -21.15 -7.68
CA ALA A 119 2.30 -20.97 -6.26
C ALA A 119 3.41 -20.31 -5.44
N GLU A 120 4.67 -20.47 -5.86
CA GLU A 120 5.84 -19.85 -5.22
C GLU A 120 5.88 -18.33 -5.43
N HIS A 121 5.50 -17.86 -6.62
CA HIS A 121 5.52 -16.43 -6.95
C HIS A 121 4.18 -15.77 -6.64
N GLY A 122 3.07 -16.33 -7.13
CA GLY A 122 1.72 -15.85 -6.86
C GLY A 122 1.47 -14.41 -7.33
N TRP A 123 2.12 -13.97 -8.40
CA TRP A 123 1.97 -12.62 -8.96
C TRP A 123 0.78 -12.53 -9.92
N LEU A 124 0.55 -13.62 -10.66
CA LEU A 124 -0.62 -13.81 -11.49
C LEU A 124 -1.50 -14.92 -10.93
N ARG A 125 -2.81 -14.80 -11.15
CA ARG A 125 -3.78 -15.85 -10.87
C ARG A 125 -4.28 -16.41 -12.20
N ARG A 126 -4.03 -17.69 -12.44
CA ARG A 126 -4.62 -18.43 -13.56
C ARG A 126 -5.96 -19.02 -13.16
N PHE A 127 -6.99 -18.83 -13.98
CA PHE A 127 -8.32 -19.41 -13.77
C PHE A 127 -9.02 -19.69 -15.11
N TYR A 128 -10.09 -20.48 -15.07
CA TYR A 128 -10.90 -20.78 -16.24
C TYR A 128 -12.27 -20.10 -16.06
N PRO A 129 -12.59 -19.03 -16.81
CA PRO A 129 -13.89 -18.41 -16.74
C PRO A 129 -14.98 -19.37 -17.27
N PRO A 130 -16.23 -19.23 -16.78
CA PRO A 130 -17.32 -20.12 -17.19
C PRO A 130 -17.59 -20.00 -18.69
N GLY A 131 -17.58 -21.15 -19.39
CA GLY A 131 -17.82 -21.20 -20.84
C GLY A 131 -16.59 -20.92 -21.71
N SER A 132 -15.39 -20.79 -21.12
CA SER A 132 -14.13 -20.72 -21.84
C SER A 132 -13.32 -22.01 -21.64
N ASP A 133 -12.83 -22.58 -22.73
CA ASP A 133 -11.85 -23.68 -22.70
C ASP A 133 -10.42 -23.17 -22.54
N GLU A 134 -10.21 -21.85 -22.58
CA GLU A 134 -8.90 -21.22 -22.46
C GLU A 134 -8.67 -20.66 -21.05
N PRO A 135 -7.46 -20.85 -20.48
CA PRO A 135 -7.09 -20.24 -19.21
C PRO A 135 -6.98 -18.72 -19.38
N HIS A 136 -7.44 -18.00 -18.38
CA HIS A 136 -7.31 -16.55 -18.25
C HIS A 136 -6.44 -16.21 -17.05
N PHE A 137 -5.87 -15.01 -17.08
CA PHE A 137 -5.00 -14.49 -16.06
C PHE A 137 -5.54 -13.18 -15.50
N ASP A 138 -5.36 -13.04 -14.19
CA ASP A 138 -5.59 -11.80 -13.44
C ASP A 138 -4.35 -11.44 -12.62
N LEU A 139 -4.17 -10.15 -12.40
CA LEU A 139 -3.19 -9.64 -11.44
C LEU A 139 -3.64 -9.98 -10.01
N THR A 140 -2.71 -10.43 -9.16
CA THR A 140 -3.04 -10.67 -7.74
C THR A 140 -2.97 -9.36 -6.95
N PRO A 141 -3.75 -9.22 -5.85
CA PRO A 141 -3.65 -8.05 -4.97
C PRO A 141 -2.25 -7.83 -4.39
N ALA A 142 -1.45 -8.89 -4.29
CA ALA A 142 -0.08 -8.79 -3.84
C ALA A 142 0.83 -8.13 -4.89
N ALA A 143 0.67 -8.47 -6.17
CA ALA A 143 1.39 -7.82 -7.26
C ALA A 143 0.96 -6.36 -7.44
N GLU A 144 -0.34 -6.06 -7.29
CA GLU A 144 -0.85 -4.67 -7.26
C GLU A 144 -0.18 -3.85 -6.14
N LYS A 145 -0.07 -4.42 -4.93
CA LYS A 145 0.59 -3.75 -3.80
C LYS A 145 2.07 -3.47 -4.09
N ALA A 146 2.78 -4.40 -4.74
CA ALA A 146 4.16 -4.19 -5.13
C ALA A 146 4.29 -3.06 -6.17
N ALA A 147 3.43 -3.05 -7.19
CA ALA A 147 3.40 -1.98 -8.19
C ALA A 147 3.11 -0.61 -7.57
N ALA A 148 2.12 -0.53 -6.67
CA ALA A 148 1.79 0.71 -5.95
C ALA A 148 2.95 1.20 -5.06
N TRP A 149 3.70 0.29 -4.44
CA TRP A 149 4.89 0.67 -3.67
C TRP A 149 5.98 1.25 -4.56
N VAL A 150 6.23 0.65 -5.73
CA VAL A 150 7.21 1.14 -6.72
C VAL A 150 6.79 2.49 -7.31
N ASP A 151 5.51 2.68 -7.63
CA ASP A 151 4.97 3.98 -8.02
C ASP A 151 5.23 5.04 -6.94
N GLY A 152 5.08 4.66 -5.66
CA GLY A 152 5.39 5.51 -4.53
C GLY A 152 6.89 5.80 -4.30
N LEU A 153 7.80 5.04 -4.92
CA LEU A 153 9.25 5.33 -4.88
C LEU A 153 9.64 6.44 -5.86
N GLY A 154 8.87 6.60 -6.94
CA GLY A 154 9.05 7.73 -7.83
C GLY A 154 8.82 9.01 -7.05
N ASP A 155 9.70 10.00 -7.22
CA ASP A 155 9.42 11.34 -6.74
C ASP A 155 8.08 11.76 -7.34
N ARG A 156 7.01 11.71 -6.54
CA ARG A 156 5.88 12.60 -6.75
C ARG A 156 6.54 13.95 -6.71
N THR A 157 6.75 14.56 -7.87
CA THR A 157 7.18 15.95 -7.95
C THR A 157 6.22 16.64 -7.02
N PHE A 158 6.71 17.03 -5.85
CA PHE A 158 5.93 17.73 -4.86
C PHE A 158 5.72 19.08 -5.51
N ILE A 159 4.73 19.16 -6.39
CA ILE A 159 4.14 20.41 -6.81
C ILE A 159 3.43 20.84 -5.55
N GLY A 160 4.24 21.41 -4.63
CA GLY A 160 3.74 22.02 -3.43
C GLY A 160 2.56 22.87 -3.87
N THR A 161 1.47 22.76 -3.14
CA THR A 161 0.26 23.54 -3.38
C THR A 161 0.55 25.03 -3.58
N GLU A 162 1.70 25.54 -3.11
CA GLU A 162 2.25 26.85 -3.47
C GLU A 162 2.47 27.07 -4.97
N SER A 163 3.02 26.13 -5.74
CA SER A 163 3.38 26.38 -7.14
C SER A 163 2.15 26.55 -8.04
N ARG A 164 1.09 25.75 -7.84
CA ARG A 164 -0.15 25.87 -8.62
C ARG A 164 -1.09 26.95 -8.09
N LEU A 165 -1.16 27.14 -6.77
CA LEU A 165 -2.04 28.16 -6.18
C LEU A 165 -1.46 29.57 -6.38
N THR A 166 -0.13 29.74 -6.29
CA THR A 166 0.54 31.00 -6.64
C THR A 166 0.40 31.29 -8.13
N MET A 167 0.55 30.29 -9.01
CA MET A 167 0.37 30.46 -10.44
C MET A 167 -1.09 30.81 -10.81
N LEU A 168 -2.08 30.21 -10.14
CA LEU A 168 -3.49 30.61 -10.27
C LEU A 168 -3.75 32.04 -9.77
N ILE A 169 -3.16 32.43 -8.64
CA ILE A 169 -3.28 33.80 -8.10
C ILE A 169 -2.62 34.82 -9.01
N GLU A 170 -1.45 34.52 -9.58
CA GLU A 170 -0.77 35.40 -10.54
C GLU A 170 -1.56 35.55 -11.84
N LEU A 171 -2.15 34.47 -12.36
CA LEU A 171 -3.03 34.53 -13.53
C LEU A 171 -4.26 35.40 -13.26
N LEU A 172 -4.84 35.35 -12.05
CA LEU A 172 -5.94 36.23 -11.68
C LEU A 172 -5.51 37.70 -11.55
N ARG A 173 -4.28 37.97 -11.09
CA ARG A 173 -3.75 39.35 -10.98
C ARG A 173 -3.45 40.00 -12.33
N GLN A 174 -3.21 39.23 -13.38
CA GLN A 174 -2.94 39.75 -14.72
C GLN A 174 -4.20 40.18 -15.49
N LEU A 175 -5.39 39.91 -14.95
CA LEU A 175 -6.69 40.24 -15.57
C LEU A 175 -7.37 41.49 -14.98
N VAL A 176 -6.66 42.24 -14.13
CA VAL A 176 -7.03 43.57 -13.60
C VAL A 176 -5.98 44.58 -14.04
#